data_AF-A0A948D408-F1
#
_entry.id   AF-A0A948D408-F1
#
_cell.length_a   1.000
_cell.length_b   1.000
_cell.length_c   1.000
_cell.angle_alpha   90.00
_cell.angle_beta   90.00
_cell.angle_gamma   90.00
#
_symmetry.space_group_name_H-M   'P 1'
#
loop_
_entity.id
_entity.type
_entity.pdbx_description
1 polymer ?
#
loop_
_entity_poly.entity_id
_entity_poly.type
_entity_poly.pdbx_seq_one_letter_code
_entity_poly.pdbx_strand_id
1 'polypeptide(L)'
;EKALLRALEAKKIAGAGLDVFECEPAIDCDIRDNLELKAFPNVVLTPHIASATIEAREAMSMTAAKNIIAVLSGKKPLNPAK
;
A
#
# COMPACT_ATOMS: atom_id res chain seq x y z
N GLU A 1 -12.67 4.89 3.72
CA GLU A 1 -12.70 5.77 2.52
C GLU A 1 -13.93 6.69 2.45
N LYS A 2 -15.03 6.39 3.15
CA LYS A 2 -16.28 7.20 3.26
C LYS A 2 -16.12 8.72 3.31
N ALA A 3 -15.20 9.24 4.13
CA ALA A 3 -15.00 10.69 4.24
C ALA A 3 -14.43 11.31 2.95
N LEU A 4 -13.57 10.57 2.25
CA LEU A 4 -13.01 10.97 0.97
C LEU A 4 -14.09 11.03 -0.11
N LEU A 5 -14.96 10.02 -0.18
CA LEU A 5 -16.11 9.99 -1.08
C LEU A 5 -16.99 11.22 -0.91
N ARG A 6 -17.41 11.53 0.33
CA ARG A 6 -18.22 12.73 0.60
C ARG A 6 -17.53 14.02 0.16
N ALA A 7 -16.21 14.11 0.30
CA ALA A 7 -15.46 15.29 -0.12
C ALA A 7 -15.38 15.42 -1.65
N LEU A 8 -15.27 14.30 -2.37
CA LEU A 8 -15.29 14.25 -3.84
C LEU A 8 -16.69 14.60 -4.38
N GLU A 9 -17.74 14.01 -3.81
CA GLU A 9 -19.14 14.27 -4.17
C GLU A 9 -19.53 15.73 -3.96
N ALA A 10 -19.18 16.30 -2.80
CA ALA A 10 -19.42 17.70 -2.48
C ALA A 10 -18.50 18.67 -3.26
N LYS A 11 -17.62 18.16 -4.14
CA LYS A 11 -16.59 18.92 -4.86
C LYS A 11 -15.73 19.80 -3.95
N LYS A 12 -15.55 19.37 -2.69
CA LYS A 12 -14.68 20.03 -1.72
C LYS A 12 -13.21 19.86 -2.09
N ILE A 13 -12.90 18.75 -2.76
CA ILE A 13 -11.59 18.47 -3.34
C ILE A 13 -11.75 18.20 -4.83
N ALA A 14 -10.73 18.55 -5.62
CA ALA A 14 -10.75 18.41 -7.07
C ALA A 14 -10.51 16.97 -7.56
N GLY A 15 -9.96 16.09 -6.72
CA GLY A 15 -9.63 14.71 -7.06
C GLY A 15 -8.79 14.04 -5.97
N ALA A 16 -8.43 12.77 -6.18
CA ALA A 16 -7.59 12.02 -5.23
C ALA A 16 -6.74 10.93 -5.93
N GLY A 17 -5.53 10.69 -5.40
CA GLY A 17 -4.68 9.57 -5.79
C GLY A 17 -4.45 8.66 -4.58
N LEU A 18 -4.79 7.37 -4.69
CA LEU A 18 -4.67 6.41 -3.61
C LEU A 18 -3.87 5.20 -4.07
N ASP A 19 -2.77 4.92 -3.39
CA ASP A 19 -2.00 3.69 -3.54
C ASP A 19 -2.32 2.66 -2.46
N VAL A 20 -3.01 3.09 -1.40
CA VAL A 20 -3.42 2.23 -0.28
C VAL A 20 -4.91 2.39 0.00
N PHE A 21 -5.54 1.29 0.39
CA PHE A 21 -6.94 1.21 0.82
C PHE A 21 -7.03 0.64 2.24
N GLU A 22 -8.14 0.92 2.93
CA GLU A 22 -8.45 0.30 4.23
C GLU A 22 -8.59 -1.22 4.07
N CYS A 23 -9.13 -1.66 2.93
CA CYS A 23 -9.31 -3.04 2.55
C CYS A 23 -8.41 -3.43 1.36
N GLU A 24 -7.26 -4.06 1.63
CA GLU A 24 -6.32 -4.57 0.61
C GLU A 24 -5.81 -5.98 0.91
N PRO A 25 -5.75 -6.90 -0.08
CA PRO A 25 -6.50 -6.98 -1.34
C PRO A 25 -7.96 -7.48 -1.12
N ALA A 26 -8.42 -7.33 0.13
CA ALA A 26 -9.60 -7.85 0.84
C ALA A 26 -9.67 -9.38 1.00
N ILE A 27 -9.86 -9.86 2.24
CA ILE A 27 -10.29 -11.24 2.54
C ILE A 27 -11.61 -11.27 3.36
N ASP A 28 -11.91 -10.30 4.24
CA ASP A 28 -13.17 -10.26 5.03
C ASP A 28 -13.66 -8.83 5.40
N CYS A 29 -13.53 -7.85 4.50
CA CYS A 29 -14.04 -6.48 4.76
C CYS A 29 -14.75 -5.84 3.55
N ASP A 30 -15.58 -4.83 3.82
CA ASP A 30 -16.48 -4.22 2.84
C ASP A 30 -15.73 -3.35 1.82
N ILE A 31 -15.70 -3.80 0.56
CA ILE A 31 -15.01 -3.14 -0.56
C ILE A 31 -15.85 -2.05 -1.25
N ARG A 32 -17.08 -1.77 -0.78
CA ARG A 32 -18.01 -0.84 -1.44
C ARG A 32 -17.42 0.54 -1.67
N ASP A 33 -16.75 1.12 -0.68
CA ASP A 33 -16.15 2.44 -0.83
C ASP A 33 -15.08 2.45 -1.97
N ASN A 34 -14.30 1.38 -2.11
CA ASN A 34 -13.29 1.27 -3.17
C ASN A 34 -13.92 1.15 -4.57
N LEU A 35 -15.06 0.46 -4.67
CA LEU A 35 -15.83 0.38 -5.91
C LEU A 35 -16.44 1.75 -6.26
N GLU A 36 -16.93 2.49 -5.28
CA GLU A 36 -17.46 3.84 -5.48
C GLU A 36 -16.36 4.82 -5.92
N LEU A 37 -15.17 4.75 -5.31
CA LEU A 37 -14.02 5.58 -5.71
C LEU A 37 -13.60 5.34 -7.17
N LYS A 38 -13.70 4.11 -7.69
CA LYS A 38 -13.39 3.79 -9.10
C LYS A 38 -14.31 4.50 -10.10
N ALA A 39 -15.51 4.90 -9.69
CA ALA A 39 -16.46 5.58 -10.56
C ALA A 39 -16.12 7.05 -10.80
N PHE A 40 -15.26 7.65 -9.97
CA PHE A 40 -14.89 9.06 -10.11
C PHE A 40 -13.80 9.25 -11.17
N PRO A 41 -14.03 10.04 -12.24
CA PRO A 41 -13.05 10.24 -13.31
C PRO A 41 -11.82 11.05 -12.87
N ASN A 42 -11.91 11.73 -11.73
CA ASN A 42 -10.87 12.53 -11.10
C ASN A 42 -10.17 11.77 -9.95
N VAL A 43 -10.30 10.44 -9.91
CA VAL A 43 -9.65 9.58 -8.93
C VAL A 43 -8.73 8.58 -9.64
N VAL A 44 -7.51 8.43 -9.13
CA VAL A 44 -6.53 7.44 -9.61
C VAL A 44 -6.22 6.47 -8.48
N LEU A 45 -6.39 5.19 -8.77
CA LEU A 45 -6.18 4.10 -7.81
C LEU A 45 -5.02 3.23 -8.28
N THR A 46 -4.06 2.95 -7.41
CA THR A 46 -2.94 2.04 -7.68
C THR A 46 -2.89 0.91 -6.64
N PRO A 47 -2.53 -0.32 -7.02
CA PRO A 47 -2.63 -1.48 -6.12
C PRO A 47 -1.39 -1.66 -5.25
N HIS A 48 -1.12 -0.73 -4.31
CA HIS A 48 0.02 -0.80 -3.37
C HIS A 48 1.37 -0.96 -4.08
N ILE A 49 1.60 -0.13 -5.11
CA ILE A 49 2.79 -0.16 -5.95
C ILE A 49 3.63 1.12 -5.88
N ALA A 50 3.35 2.06 -4.96
CA ALA A 50 4.15 3.27 -4.83
C ALA A 50 5.63 2.96 -4.55
N SER A 51 5.92 1.85 -3.87
CA SER A 51 7.29 1.40 -3.60
C SER A 51 7.91 0.53 -4.71
N ALA A 52 7.22 0.29 -5.83
CA ALA A 52 7.61 -0.69 -6.84
C ALA A 52 8.68 -0.19 -7.83
N THR A 53 9.67 0.56 -7.34
CA THR A 53 10.86 1.00 -8.10
C THR A 53 11.96 -0.07 -8.10
N ILE A 54 12.87 -0.04 -9.07
CA ILE A 54 14.02 -0.96 -9.14
C ILE A 54 14.88 -0.83 -7.87
N GLU A 55 15.21 0.40 -7.50
CA GLU A 55 16.09 0.73 -6.38
C GLU A 55 15.53 0.22 -5.05
N ALA A 56 14.23 0.40 -4.82
CA ALA A 56 13.58 -0.12 -3.63
C ALA A 56 13.58 -1.66 -3.59
N ARG A 57 13.38 -2.33 -4.74
CA ARG A 57 13.39 -3.80 -4.83
C ARG A 57 14.80 -4.36 -4.61
N GLU A 58 15.84 -3.70 -5.12
CA GLU A 58 17.23 -4.04 -4.84
C GLU A 58 17.58 -3.90 -3.35
N ALA A 59 17.20 -2.77 -2.73
CA ALA A 59 17.43 -2.52 -1.32
C ALA A 59 16.69 -3.52 -0.41
N MET A 60 15.44 -3.85 -0.74
CA MET A 60 14.66 -4.90 -0.06
C MET A 60 15.36 -6.26 -0.15
N SER A 61 15.80 -6.65 -1.35
CA SER A 61 16.46 -7.95 -1.60
C SER A 61 17.77 -8.06 -0.82
N MET A 62 18.58 -7.00 -0.83
CA MET A 62 19.82 -6.92 -0.07
C MET A 62 19.57 -7.02 1.44
N THR A 63 18.52 -6.35 1.94
CA THR A 63 18.14 -6.39 3.36
C THR A 63 17.68 -7.79 3.77
N ALA A 64 16.88 -8.46 2.94
CA ALA A 64 16.46 -9.84 3.17
C ALA A 64 17.67 -10.79 3.25
N ALA A 65 18.60 -10.70 2.30
CA ALA A 65 19.82 -11.51 2.29
C ALA A 65 20.67 -11.31 3.57
N LYS A 66 20.85 -10.04 4.00
CA LYS A 66 21.59 -9.72 5.22
C LYS A 66 20.93 -10.29 6.48
N ASN A 67 19.59 -10.24 6.57
CA ASN A 67 18.86 -10.86 7.67
C ASN A 67 19.07 -12.37 7.72
N ILE A 68 18.98 -13.05 6.58
CA ILE A 68 19.19 -14.50 6.46
C ILE A 68 20.61 -14.87 6.92
N ILE A 69 21.63 -14.18 6.41
CA ILE A 69 23.04 -14.43 6.78
C ILE A 69 23.25 -14.23 8.28
N ALA A 70 22.67 -13.17 8.88
CA ALA A 70 22.80 -12.91 10.30
C ALA A 70 22.25 -14.08 11.13
N VAL A 71 21.03 -14.54 10.84
CA VAL A 71 20.40 -15.67 11.55
C VAL A 71 21.22 -16.94 11.41
N LEU A 72 21.64 -17.30 10.19
CA LEU A 72 22.43 -18.50 9.94
C LEU A 72 23.83 -18.45 10.59
N SER A 73 24.33 -17.24 10.86
CA SER A 73 25.60 -17.02 11.58
C SER A 73 25.44 -16.97 13.11
N GLY A 74 24.26 -17.31 13.65
CA GLY A 74 23.97 -17.24 15.08
C GLY A 74 23.82 -15.81 15.62
N LYS A 75 23.69 -14.81 14.74
CA LYS A 75 23.46 -13.40 15.10
C LYS A 75 21.97 -13.07 15.01
N LYS A 76 21.56 -11.99 15.67
CA LYS A 76 20.19 -11.46 15.51
C LYS A 76 20.02 -10.85 14.12
N PRO A 77 18.86 -11.02 13.46
CA PRO A 77 18.55 -10.31 12.22
C PRO A 77 18.48 -8.80 12.48
N LEU A 78 18.72 -8.01 11.45
CA LEU A 78 18.58 -6.55 11.46
C LEU A 78 17.12 -6.14 11.69
N ASN A 79 16.19 -6.83 11.02
CA ASN A 79 14.75 -6.55 11.08
C ASN A 79 13.98 -7.80 11.56
N PRO A 80 14.01 -8.14 12.86
CA PRO A 80 13.20 -9.22 13.39
C PRO A 80 11.71 -8.86 13.33
N ALA A 81 10.90 -9.75 12.78
CA ALA A 81 9.46 -9.75 13.06
C ALA A 81 9.23 -10.30 14.47
N LYS A 82 8.24 -9.76 15.17
CA LYS A 82 7.79 -10.27 16.47
C LYS A 82 6.69 -11.29 16.30
#